data_AF-A0A7L3VLU3-F1
#
_entry.id   AF-A0A7L3VLU3-F1
#
_cell.length_a   1.000
_cell.length_b   1.000
_cell.length_c   1.000
_cell.angle_alpha   90.00
_cell.angle_beta   90.00
_cell.angle_gamma   90.00
#
_symmetry.space_group_name_H-M   'P 1'
#
loop_
_entity.id
_entity.type
_entity.pdbx_description
1 polymer ?
#
loop_
_entity_poly.entity_id
_entity_poly.type
_entity_poly.pdbx_seq_one_letter_code
_entity_poly.pdbx_strand_id
1 'polypeptide(L)'
;QEYLEFRKERSRMLLSRRNQLLLEFSFWNEPQPRQGPNIYELRTYKLKPGTMIEWGNNWARAIKYRQENQEAVGGFFSQIGELYVVHHLWGKGGHLEGPPAWGLCWGAQGAPPALPTAYRDLQSREETRNAAWRKRGWDENVYYTVPLIRTMESRIMIPLKISPLQ
;
A
#
# COMPACT_ATOMS: atom_id res chain seq x y z
N GLN A 1 -35.90 1.24 -17.60
CA GLN A 1 -36.05 2.69 -17.35
C GLN A 1 -35.42 3.08 -16.01
N GLU A 2 -35.70 2.34 -14.94
CA GLU A 2 -35.16 2.54 -13.58
C GLU A 2 -33.62 2.67 -13.48
N TYR A 3 -32.84 1.82 -14.18
CA TYR A 3 -31.37 1.94 -14.21
C TYR A 3 -30.88 3.29 -14.76
N LEU A 4 -31.55 3.84 -15.77
CA LEU A 4 -31.15 5.10 -16.40
C LEU A 4 -31.44 6.30 -15.49
N GLU A 5 -32.56 6.27 -14.77
CA GLU A 5 -32.90 7.27 -13.75
C GLU A 5 -31.93 7.20 -12.57
N PHE A 6 -31.65 6.00 -12.06
CA PHE A 6 -30.64 5.79 -11.03
C PHE A 6 -29.26 6.30 -11.46
N ARG A 7 -28.85 6.04 -12.71
CA ARG A 7 -27.58 6.54 -13.25
C ARG A 7 -27.54 8.07 -13.24
N LYS A 8 -28.66 8.73 -13.57
CA LYS A 8 -28.78 10.19 -13.61
C LYS A 8 -28.67 10.80 -12.21
N GLU A 9 -29.39 10.25 -11.23
CA GLU A 9 -29.32 10.71 -9.83
C GLU A 9 -27.94 10.47 -9.21
N ARG A 10 -27.36 9.28 -9.40
CA ARG A 10 -26.01 8.96 -8.93
C ARG A 10 -24.96 9.92 -9.49
N SER A 11 -25.09 10.30 -10.76
CA SER A 11 -24.18 11.25 -11.40
C SER A 11 -24.15 12.62 -10.73
N ARG A 12 -25.21 13.03 -10.01
CA ARG A 12 -25.25 14.31 -9.27
C ARG A 12 -24.42 14.27 -7.98
N MET A 13 -24.20 13.08 -7.41
CA MET A 13 -23.42 12.88 -6.18
C MET A 13 -21.92 12.71 -6.45
N LEU A 14 -21.54 12.40 -7.69
CA LEU A 14 -20.16 12.14 -8.08
C LEU A 14 -19.44 13.45 -8.46
N LEU A 15 -18.63 13.97 -7.55
CA LEU A 15 -17.86 15.20 -7.79
C LEU A 15 -16.76 15.03 -8.84
N SER A 16 -16.02 13.91 -8.80
CA SER A 16 -14.97 13.61 -9.78
C SER A 16 -14.71 12.11 -9.88
N ARG A 17 -14.21 11.67 -11.04
CA ARG A 17 -13.76 10.29 -11.26
C ARG A 17 -12.47 10.29 -12.06
N ARG A 18 -11.47 9.56 -11.57
CA ARG A 18 -10.26 9.22 -12.32
C ARG A 18 -10.24 7.72 -12.54
N ASN A 19 -10.01 7.30 -13.79
CA ASN A 19 -9.85 5.90 -14.15
C ASN A 19 -8.41 5.70 -14.62
N GLN A 20 -7.77 4.62 -14.17
CA GLN A 20 -6.48 4.17 -14.66
C GLN A 20 -6.56 2.68 -14.91
N LEU A 21 -5.98 2.23 -16.03
CA LEU A 21 -5.74 0.81 -16.27
C LEU A 21 -4.31 0.51 -15.85
N LEU A 22 -4.14 -0.47 -14.99
CA LEU A 22 -2.86 -0.89 -14.47
C LEU A 22 -2.52 -2.29 -14.98
N LEU A 23 -1.24 -2.53 -15.27
CA LEU A 23 -0.69 -3.85 -15.52
C LEU A 23 0.22 -4.24 -14.35
N GLU A 24 0.25 -5.53 -14.03
CA GLU A 24 1.12 -6.07 -13.00
C GLU A 24 2.57 -6.18 -13.45
N PHE A 25 3.51 -6.02 -12.52
CA PHE A 25 4.90 -6.40 -12.77
C PHE A 25 5.05 -7.92 -12.71
N SER A 26 5.65 -8.50 -13.74
CA SER A 26 5.90 -9.95 -13.82
C SER A 26 6.82 -10.51 -12.74
N PHE A 27 7.63 -9.65 -12.09
CA PHE A 27 8.52 -10.02 -10.99
C PHE A 27 7.87 -9.91 -9.61
N TRP A 28 6.58 -9.55 -9.54
CA TRP A 28 5.81 -9.60 -8.31
C TRP A 28 5.19 -10.99 -8.15
N ASN A 29 5.23 -11.56 -6.95
CA ASN A 29 4.63 -12.88 -6.70
C ASN A 29 3.10 -12.78 -6.70
N GLU A 30 2.43 -13.90 -7.00
CA GLU A 30 0.98 -14.01 -6.87
C GLU A 30 0.54 -13.69 -5.43
N PRO A 31 -0.48 -12.82 -5.26
CA PRO A 31 -0.96 -12.46 -3.95
C PRO A 31 -1.52 -13.69 -3.24
N GLN A 32 -0.95 -14.01 -2.07
CA GLN A 32 -1.43 -15.10 -1.23
C GLN A 32 -2.41 -14.57 -0.17
N PRO A 33 -3.42 -15.38 0.22
CA PRO A 33 -4.24 -15.08 1.39
C PRO A 33 -3.36 -14.89 2.63
N ARG A 34 -3.69 -13.88 3.43
CA ARG A 34 -2.94 -13.53 4.65
C ARG A 34 -3.86 -13.73 5.84
N GLN A 35 -3.38 -14.41 6.86
CA GLN A 35 -4.18 -14.67 8.04
C GLN A 35 -4.19 -13.46 8.98
N GLY A 36 -5.38 -13.10 9.45
CA GLY A 36 -5.56 -12.20 10.56
C GLY A 36 -5.62 -10.73 10.13
N PRO A 37 -5.73 -9.84 11.13
CA PRO A 37 -5.93 -8.43 10.89
C PRO A 37 -4.75 -7.80 10.16
N ASN A 38 -4.93 -7.48 8.88
CA ASN A 38 -3.88 -6.93 8.05
C ASN A 38 -3.97 -5.39 7.97
N ILE A 39 -2.81 -4.74 7.92
CA ILE A 39 -2.71 -3.33 7.52
C ILE A 39 -2.04 -3.26 6.16
N TYR A 40 -2.63 -2.48 5.26
CA TYR A 40 -2.14 -2.30 3.90
C TYR A 40 -1.58 -0.90 3.70
N GLU A 41 -0.50 -0.80 2.94
CA GLU A 41 0.10 0.46 2.51
C GLU A 41 0.13 0.51 0.98
N LEU A 42 -0.64 1.43 0.39
CA LEU A 42 -0.58 1.73 -1.03
C LEU A 42 0.40 2.87 -1.27
N ARG A 43 1.56 2.55 -1.84
CA ARG A 43 2.55 3.55 -2.27
C ARG A 43 2.39 3.82 -3.76
N THR A 44 2.27 5.09 -4.12
CA THR A 44 2.15 5.56 -5.50
C THR A 44 3.34 6.42 -5.84
N TYR A 45 4.06 6.08 -6.91
CA TYR A 45 5.22 6.82 -7.40
C TYR A 45 4.89 7.40 -8.77
N LYS A 46 5.03 8.72 -8.91
CA LYS A 46 5.04 9.36 -10.24
C LYS A 46 6.49 9.48 -10.67
N LEU A 47 6.85 8.79 -11.74
CA LEU A 47 8.21 8.73 -12.26
C LEU A 47 8.46 9.88 -13.25
N LYS A 48 9.73 10.13 -13.53
CA LYS A 48 10.13 10.98 -14.65
C LYS A 48 9.69 10.30 -15.97
N PRO A 49 9.21 11.07 -16.95
CA PRO A 49 8.87 10.51 -18.26
C PRO A 49 10.05 9.73 -18.85
N GLY A 50 9.78 8.54 -19.39
CA GLY A 50 10.78 7.66 -20.00
C GLY A 50 11.57 6.76 -19.04
N THR A 51 11.49 6.96 -17.72
CA THR A 51 12.32 6.20 -16.75
C THR A 51 11.62 4.99 -16.14
N MET A 52 10.40 4.65 -16.58
CA MET A 52 9.61 3.54 -16.00
C MET A 52 10.32 2.19 -16.14
N ILE A 53 10.91 1.92 -17.32
CA ILE A 53 11.60 0.65 -17.59
C ILE A 53 12.88 0.56 -16.75
N GLU A 54 13.67 1.63 -16.70
CA GLU A 54 14.87 1.72 -15.85
C GLU A 54 14.53 1.49 -14.38
N TRP A 55 13.50 2.18 -13.89
CA TRP A 55 13.03 2.03 -12.52
C TRP A 55 12.56 0.60 -12.23
N GLY A 56 11.79 -0.01 -13.15
CA GLY A 56 11.31 -1.38 -13.04
C GLY A 56 12.44 -2.41 -13.01
N ASN A 57 13.46 -2.24 -13.85
CA ASN A 57 14.62 -3.13 -13.90
C ASN A 57 15.45 -3.09 -12.61
N ASN A 58 15.60 -1.90 -12.00
CA ASN A 58 16.23 -1.78 -10.69
C ASN A 58 15.41 -2.50 -9.62
N TRP A 59 14.09 -2.29 -9.60
CA TRP A 59 13.19 -2.93 -8.64
C TRP A 59 13.10 -4.45 -8.78
N ALA A 60 13.17 -4.99 -10.00
CA ALA A 60 13.17 -6.43 -10.25
C ALA A 60 14.31 -7.16 -9.50
N ARG A 61 15.45 -6.47 -9.29
CA ARG A 61 16.57 -7.01 -8.50
C ARG A 61 16.32 -6.90 -7.00
N ALA A 62 15.77 -5.77 -6.55
CA ALA A 62 15.63 -5.46 -5.13
C ALA A 62 14.38 -6.03 -4.46
N ILE A 63 13.35 -6.41 -5.24
CA ILE A 63 12.08 -6.89 -4.69
C ILE A 63 12.23 -8.17 -3.87
N LYS A 64 13.23 -9.01 -4.22
CA LYS A 64 13.55 -10.26 -3.52
C LYS A 64 13.79 -10.03 -2.02
N TYR A 65 14.50 -8.94 -1.67
CA TYR A 65 14.77 -8.56 -0.30
C TYR A 65 13.51 -8.22 0.51
N ARG A 66 12.44 -7.80 -0.15
CA ARG A 66 11.16 -7.45 0.47
C ARG A 66 10.20 -8.64 0.48
N GLN A 67 10.29 -9.55 -0.48
CA GLN A 67 9.48 -10.77 -0.54
C GLN A 67 9.75 -11.68 0.67
N GLU A 68 10.99 -11.74 1.15
CA GLU A 68 11.36 -12.47 2.38
C GLU A 68 10.55 -12.06 3.61
N ASN A 69 10.18 -10.77 3.71
CA ASN A 69 9.41 -10.25 4.84
C ASN A 69 7.91 -10.52 4.70
N GLN A 70 7.49 -11.25 3.65
CA GLN A 70 6.10 -11.47 3.29
C GLN A 70 5.27 -10.18 3.24
N GLU A 71 5.86 -9.03 2.87
CA GLU A 71 5.15 -7.74 2.84
C GLU A 71 4.60 -7.38 1.46
N ALA A 72 5.14 -7.98 0.40
CA ALA A 72 4.74 -7.69 -0.97
C ALA A 72 3.35 -8.30 -1.28
N VAL A 73 2.38 -7.47 -1.70
CA VAL A 73 1.04 -7.94 -2.10
C VAL A 73 0.86 -7.81 -3.61
N GLY A 74 1.16 -6.64 -4.17
CA GLY A 74 1.05 -6.41 -5.62
C GLY A 74 1.87 -5.20 -6.06
N GLY A 75 2.37 -5.24 -7.29
CA GLY A 75 3.08 -4.14 -7.92
C GLY A 75 2.52 -3.91 -9.32
N PHE A 76 2.15 -2.67 -9.62
CA PHE A 76 1.44 -2.32 -10.84
C PHE A 76 1.99 -1.05 -11.48
N PHE A 77 1.92 -0.95 -12.80
CA PHE A 77 2.27 0.25 -13.55
C PHE A 77 1.12 0.69 -14.46
N SER A 78 1.01 1.99 -14.70
CA SER A 78 -0.04 2.58 -15.52
C SER A 78 0.12 2.26 -17.01
N GLN A 79 -0.89 1.62 -17.62
CA GLN A 79 -0.99 1.42 -19.07
C GLN A 79 -1.90 2.48 -19.73
N ILE A 80 -2.98 2.88 -19.06
CA ILE A 80 -3.93 3.90 -19.54
C ILE A 80 -4.28 4.85 -18.41
N GLY A 81 -4.42 6.15 -18.73
CA GLY A 81 -4.73 7.22 -17.78
C GLY A 81 -3.50 8.06 -17.47
N GLU A 82 -3.22 8.30 -16.20
CA GLU A 82 -1.99 9.01 -15.79
C GLU A 82 -0.79 8.08 -15.97
N LEU A 83 0.06 8.38 -16.94
CA LEU A 83 1.24 7.60 -17.32
C LEU A 83 2.43 7.83 -16.38
N TYR A 84 3.41 6.94 -16.46
CA TYR A 84 4.61 6.96 -15.60
C TYR A 84 4.28 6.82 -14.11
N VAL A 85 3.13 6.23 -13.78
CA VAL A 85 2.72 5.98 -12.41
C VAL A 85 2.91 4.51 -12.06
N VAL A 86 3.50 4.26 -10.91
CA VAL A 86 3.67 2.93 -10.33
C VAL A 86 2.97 2.86 -8.98
N HIS A 87 2.28 1.76 -8.72
CA HIS A 87 1.63 1.47 -7.45
C HIS A 87 2.22 0.20 -6.84
N HIS A 88 2.69 0.30 -5.60
CA HIS A 88 3.03 -0.88 -4.79
C HIS A 88 2.02 -1.00 -3.65
N LEU A 89 1.41 -2.17 -3.54
CA LEU A 89 0.59 -2.57 -2.42
C LEU A 89 1.42 -3.45 -1.49
N TRP A 90 1.59 -2.99 -0.26
CA TRP A 90 2.25 -3.71 0.82
C TRP A 90 1.22 -4.13 1.84
N GLY A 91 1.39 -5.31 2.43
CA GLY A 91 0.53 -5.84 3.49
C GLY A 91 1.39 -6.27 4.65
N LYS A 92 0.95 -5.99 5.87
CA LYS A 92 1.57 -6.50 7.08
C LYS A 92 0.52 -7.18 7.93
N GLY A 93 0.79 -8.44 8.29
CA GLY A 93 -0.02 -9.16 9.28
C GLY A 93 0.18 -8.52 10.65
N GLY A 94 -0.89 -8.02 11.23
CA GLY A 94 -0.91 -7.57 12.62
C GLY A 94 -1.21 -8.76 13.53
N HIS A 95 -0.48 -8.88 14.64
CA HIS A 95 -1.01 -9.53 15.83
C HIS A 95 -1.82 -8.47 16.57
N LEU A 96 -3.13 -8.42 16.36
CA LEU A 96 -4.02 -7.63 17.23
C LEU A 96 -4.22 -8.35 18.58
N GLU A 97 -3.14 -8.58 19.30
CA GLU A 97 -3.20 -9.07 20.68
C GLU A 97 -2.80 -7.96 21.65
N GLY A 98 -3.78 -7.38 22.31
CA GLY A 98 -3.58 -6.51 23.47
C GLY A 98 -4.71 -5.50 23.68
N PRO A 99 -5.07 -5.18 24.93
CA PRO A 99 -5.97 -4.07 25.21
C PRO A 99 -5.36 -2.76 24.70
N PRO A 100 -6.18 -1.79 24.25
CA PRO A 100 -5.69 -0.50 23.77
C PRO A 100 -4.85 0.19 24.86
N ALA A 101 -3.67 0.70 24.49
CA ALA A 101 -2.74 1.40 25.39
C ALA A 101 -3.30 2.69 26.03
N TRP A 102 -4.52 3.09 25.66
CA TRP A 102 -5.23 4.25 26.22
C TRP A 102 -5.69 4.04 27.67
N GLY A 103 -5.72 2.80 28.18
CA GLY A 103 -6.13 2.46 29.55
C GLY A 103 -5.28 3.06 30.68
N LEU A 104 -4.18 3.76 30.35
CA LEU A 104 -3.34 4.45 31.33
C LEU A 104 -3.32 5.99 31.16
N CYS A 105 -3.95 6.56 30.12
CA CYS A 105 -3.81 7.99 29.83
C CYS A 105 -5.06 8.84 30.03
N TRP A 106 -6.29 8.30 29.98
CA TRP A 106 -7.49 9.10 30.22
C TRP A 106 -8.57 8.26 30.90
N GLY A 107 -8.80 8.51 32.18
CA GLY A 107 -10.04 8.07 32.83
C GLY A 107 -11.18 8.95 32.34
N ALA A 108 -11.98 8.48 31.38
CA ALA A 108 -13.27 9.11 31.07
C ALA A 108 -14.14 8.21 30.16
N GLN A 109 -15.38 8.02 30.60
CA GLN A 109 -16.48 7.42 29.85
C GLN A 109 -16.71 8.24 28.55
N GLY A 110 -16.64 7.60 27.39
CA GLY A 110 -16.91 8.25 26.09
C GLY A 110 -15.96 7.95 24.93
N ALA A 111 -15.00 7.02 25.09
CA ALA A 111 -14.12 6.64 23.99
C ALA A 111 -14.91 5.98 22.82
N PRO A 112 -14.66 6.36 21.56
CA PRO A 112 -15.23 5.67 20.40
C PRO A 112 -14.82 4.19 20.39
N PRO A 113 -15.65 3.28 19.82
CA PRO A 113 -15.34 1.86 19.79
C PRO A 113 -13.94 1.64 19.20
N ALA A 114 -13.12 0.91 19.97
CA ALA A 114 -11.69 0.75 19.80
C ALA A 114 -11.28 0.56 18.33
N LEU A 115 -10.51 1.52 17.79
CA LEU A 115 -9.62 1.20 16.69
C LEU A 115 -8.57 0.24 17.25
N PRO A 116 -8.45 -0.99 16.74
CA PRO A 116 -7.36 -1.88 17.13
C PRO A 116 -6.02 -1.18 16.88
N THR A 117 -5.00 -1.53 17.67
CA THR A 117 -3.73 -0.81 17.86
C THR A 117 -2.89 -0.62 16.58
N ALA A 118 -3.36 0.22 15.65
CA ALA A 118 -2.63 0.60 14.44
C ALA A 118 -1.21 1.11 14.74
N TYR A 119 -1.00 1.70 15.93
CA TYR A 119 0.31 2.18 16.37
C TYR A 119 1.37 1.07 16.56
N ARG A 120 1.00 -0.11 17.09
CA ARG A 120 1.97 -1.23 17.24
C ARG A 120 2.40 -1.76 15.87
N ASP A 121 1.46 -1.83 14.94
CA ASP A 121 1.74 -2.29 13.58
C ASP A 121 2.48 -1.24 12.73
N LEU A 122 2.29 0.05 13.00
CA LEU A 122 3.09 1.12 12.39
C LEU A 122 4.54 1.12 12.90
N GLN A 123 4.77 0.80 14.18
CA GLN A 123 6.12 0.64 14.72
C GLN A 123 6.82 -0.56 14.09
N SER A 124 6.14 -1.71 14.02
CA SER A 124 6.70 -2.88 13.36
C SER A 124 6.95 -2.59 11.88
N ARG A 125 6.09 -1.82 11.19
CA ARG A 125 6.33 -1.35 9.81
C ARG A 125 7.62 -0.52 9.73
N GLU A 126 7.84 0.39 10.67
CA GLU A 126 9.06 1.18 10.74
C GLU A 126 10.30 0.28 10.88
N GLU A 127 10.25 -0.70 11.78
CA GLU A 127 11.32 -1.68 11.98
C GLU A 127 11.61 -2.48 10.70
N THR A 128 10.58 -3.01 10.03
CA THR A 128 10.75 -3.74 8.76
C THR A 128 11.36 -2.86 7.68
N ARG A 129 10.92 -1.59 7.59
CA ARG A 129 11.48 -0.62 6.63
C ARG A 129 12.93 -0.29 6.95
N ASN A 130 13.27 -0.14 8.22
CA ASN A 130 14.63 0.14 8.68
C ASN A 130 15.55 -1.08 8.53
N ALA A 131 15.01 -2.29 8.69
CA ALA A 131 15.73 -3.53 8.47
C ALA A 131 16.15 -3.71 7.00
N ALA A 132 15.36 -3.21 6.04
CA ALA A 132 15.72 -3.26 4.62
C ALA A 132 17.06 -2.55 4.33
N TRP A 133 17.38 -1.47 5.06
CA TRP A 133 18.66 -0.76 4.94
C TRP A 133 19.88 -1.58 5.35
N ARG A 134 19.70 -2.67 6.10
CA ARG A 134 20.78 -3.59 6.47
C ARG A 134 21.06 -4.64 5.39
N LYS A 135 20.19 -4.78 4.38
CA LYS A 135 20.35 -5.76 3.31
C LYS A 135 21.28 -5.21 2.22
N ARG A 136 22.32 -5.98 1.88
CA ARG A 136 23.31 -5.62 0.84
C ARG A 136 22.61 -5.39 -0.50
N GLY A 137 22.85 -4.24 -1.15
CA GLY A 137 22.26 -3.88 -2.44
C GLY A 137 20.93 -3.13 -2.34
N TRP A 138 20.36 -3.00 -1.14
CA TRP A 138 19.18 -2.15 -0.94
C TRP A 138 19.51 -0.66 -1.10
N ASP A 139 20.66 -0.25 -0.57
CA ASP A 139 21.23 1.08 -0.70
C ASP A 139 21.47 1.46 -2.16
N GLU A 140 22.06 0.56 -2.95
CA GLU A 140 22.29 0.74 -4.38
C GLU A 140 20.96 0.89 -5.15
N ASN A 141 19.97 0.03 -4.85
CA ASN A 141 18.65 0.15 -5.45
C ASN A 141 17.99 1.50 -5.14
N VAL A 142 18.08 1.97 -3.89
CA VAL A 142 17.54 3.28 -3.50
C VAL A 142 18.27 4.41 -4.24
N TYR A 143 19.60 4.32 -4.36
CA TYR A 143 20.42 5.30 -5.07
C TYR A 143 19.98 5.46 -6.54
N TYR A 144 19.72 4.35 -7.25
CA TYR A 144 19.31 4.41 -8.66
C TYR A 144 17.81 4.68 -8.87
N THR A 145 16.94 4.36 -7.91
CA THR A 145 15.48 4.48 -8.11
C THR A 145 14.89 5.79 -7.60
N VAL A 146 15.39 6.35 -6.49
CA VAL A 146 14.85 7.58 -5.89
C VAL A 146 14.97 8.79 -6.81
N PRO A 147 16.10 9.04 -7.50
CA PRO A 147 16.22 10.17 -8.42
C PRO A 147 15.26 10.13 -9.62
N LEU A 148 14.68 8.97 -9.92
CA LEU A 148 13.72 8.78 -11.01
C LEU A 148 12.28 9.14 -10.58
N ILE A 149 12.03 9.34 -9.29
CA ILE A 149 10.71 9.67 -8.72
C ILE A 149 10.54 11.19 -8.68
N ARG A 150 9.43 11.69 -9.22
CA ARG A 150 9.02 13.11 -9.10
C ARG A 150 8.23 13.36 -7.83
N THR A 151 7.27 12.49 -7.54
CA THR A 151 6.43 12.58 -6.34
C THR A 151 6.11 11.18 -5.83
N MET A 152 5.99 11.05 -4.52
CA MET A 152 5.56 9.82 -3.86
C MET A 152 4.37 10.14 -2.94
N GLU A 153 3.34 9.30 -3.00
CA GLU A 153 2.23 9.30 -2.06
C GLU A 153 2.16 7.94 -1.36
N SER A 154 1.83 7.92 -0.07
CA SER A 154 1.55 6.70 0.68
C SER A 154 0.23 6.81 1.43
N ARG A 155 -0.59 5.77 1.36
CA ARG A 155 -1.88 5.67 2.05
C ARG A 155 -1.91 4.39 2.87
N ILE A 156 -2.23 4.53 4.16
CA ILE A 156 -2.45 3.39 5.07
C ILE A 156 -3.93 3.05 5.07
N MET A 157 -4.24 1.76 4.92
CA MET A 157 -5.58 1.23 4.78
C MET A 157 -5.77 0.07 5.76
N ILE A 158 -6.93 0.07 6.42
CA ILE A 158 -7.38 -1.04 7.26
C ILE A 158 -8.58 -1.66 6.53
N PRO A 159 -8.51 -2.93 6.09
CA PRO A 159 -9.61 -3.56 5.39
C PRO A 159 -10.81 -3.72 6.32
N LEU A 160 -12.01 -3.68 5.76
CA LEU A 160 -13.22 -4.10 6.47
C LEU A 160 -13.15 -5.60 6.79
N LYS A 161 -13.85 -6.03 7.85
CA LYS A 161 -13.90 -7.44 8.28
C LYS A 161 -14.42 -8.42 7.20
N ILE A 162 -15.23 -7.92 6.28
CA ILE A 162 -15.80 -8.69 5.16
C ILE A 162 -14.89 -8.73 3.93
N SER A 163 -13.75 -8.03 3.97
CA SER A 163 -12.82 -7.99 2.85
C SER A 163 -12.10 -9.35 2.72
N PRO A 164 -11.94 -9.90 1.51
CA PRO A 164 -11.10 -11.09 1.28
C PRO A 164 -9.60 -10.89 1.58
N LEU A 165 -9.21 -9.66 1.93
CA LEU A 165 -7.85 -9.28 2.35
C LEU A 165 -7.67 -9.36 3.88
N GLN A 166 -8.59 -9.99 4.61
CA GLN A 166 -8.51 -10.30 6.05
C GLN A 166 -8.30 -11.80 6.28
#